data_AF-A0A920SJG2-F1
#
_entry.id   AF-A0A920SJG2-F1
#
_cell.length_a   1.000
_cell.length_b   1.000
_cell.length_c   1.000
_cell.angle_alpha   90.00
_cell.angle_beta   90.00
_cell.angle_gamma   90.00
#
_symmetry.space_group_name_H-M   'P 1'
#
loop_
_entity.id
_entity.type
_entity.pdbx_description
1 polymer ?
#
loop_
_entity_poly.entity_id
_entity_poly.type
_entity_poly.pdbx_seq_one_letter_code
_entity_poly.pdbx_strand_id
1 'polypeptide(L)' 'MNLAYVPAAPTEAALVFDLAVSAANIFSGTWEAGAGAVAAENQALAWLASLAGWPATAGGVSFPEARLGI' A
#
# COMPACT_ATOMS: atom_id res chain seq x y z
N MET A 1 7.61 8.81 -30.58
CA MET A 1 7.85 9.25 -29.19
C MET A 1 7.31 8.17 -28.28
N ASN A 2 8.18 7.33 -27.71
CA ASN A 2 7.78 6.27 -26.80
C ASN A 2 8.11 6.74 -25.39
N LEU A 3 7.11 7.27 -24.68
CA LEU A 3 7.24 7.61 -23.26
C LEU A 3 7.19 6.30 -22.47
N ALA A 4 8.37 5.75 -22.17
CA ALA A 4 8.48 4.73 -21.13
C ALA A 4 8.13 5.41 -19.81
N TYR A 5 6.97 5.07 -19.26
CA TYR A 5 6.47 5.62 -18.00
C TYR A 5 7.00 4.79 -16.83
N VAL A 6 7.83 5.41 -15.99
CA VAL A 6 8.07 4.98 -14.61
C VAL A 6 7.87 6.22 -13.74
N PRO A 7 6.68 6.42 -13.16
CA PRO A 7 6.42 7.58 -12.34
C PRO A 7 7.01 7.38 -10.94
N ALA A 8 7.65 8.41 -10.42
CA ALA A 8 7.77 8.60 -8.98
C ALA A 8 7.65 10.10 -8.70
N ALA A 9 6.41 10.60 -8.70
CA ALA A 9 6.07 11.87 -8.07
C ALA A 9 5.15 11.54 -6.89
N PRO A 10 5.71 11.09 -5.75
CA PRO A 10 4.90 10.75 -4.58
C PRO A 10 4.14 12.00 -4.12
N THR A 11 2.92 11.80 -3.65
CA THR A 11 2.14 12.87 -3.03
C THR A 11 2.77 13.26 -1.70
N GLU A 12 2.54 14.48 -1.22
CA GLU A 12 3.02 14.89 0.11
C GLU A 12 2.50 13.96 1.22
N ALA A 13 1.26 13.46 1.08
CA ALA A 13 0.70 12.49 1.99
C ALA A 13 1.49 11.16 2.02
N ALA A 14 1.94 10.66 0.86
CA ALA A 14 2.77 9.46 0.80
C ALA A 14 4.14 9.67 1.47
N LEU A 15 4.74 10.85 1.29
CA LEU A 15 6.00 11.22 1.94
C LEU A 15 5.86 11.30 3.47
N VAL A 16 4.81 11.94 3.97
CA VAL A 16 4.56 12.06 5.41
C VAL A 16 4.22 10.71 6.03
N PHE A 17 3.49 9.85 5.31
CA PHE A 17 3.20 8.49 5.76
C PHE A 17 4.49 7.67 5.90
N ASP A 18 5.34 7.66 4.87
CA ASP A 18 6.63 6.94 4.88
C ASP A 18 7.55 7.41 6.02
N LEU A 19 7.60 8.74 6.24
CA LEU A 19 8.32 9.31 7.37
C LEU A 19 7.76 8.85 8.72
N ALA A 20 6.44 8.86 8.90
CA ALA A 20 5.80 8.49 10.15
C ALA A 20 6.00 7.01 10.50
N VAL A 21 5.82 6.10 9.53
CA VAL A 21 6.03 4.66 9.76
C VAL A 21 7.50 4.33 10.00
N SER A 22 8.42 5.02 9.30
CA SER A 22 9.86 4.86 9.48
C SER A 22 10.33 5.40 10.84
N ALA A 23 9.87 6.58 11.25
CA ALA A 23 10.22 7.18 12.54
C ALA A 23 9.73 6.33 13.73
N ALA A 24 8.59 5.66 13.57
CA ALA A 24 8.02 4.78 14.59
C ALA A 24 8.51 3.32 14.50
N ASN A 25 9.37 2.96 13.53
CA ASN A 25 9.81 1.59 13.26
C ASN A 25 8.64 0.58 13.20
N ILE A 26 7.54 0.95 12.53
CA ILE A 26 6.34 0.11 12.45
C ILE A 26 6.54 -0.98 11.39
N PHE A 27 6.28 -2.23 11.76
CA PHE A 27 6.26 -3.37 10.85
C PHE A 27 4.82 -3.88 10.68
N SER A 28 4.29 -3.88 9.45
CA SER A 28 2.92 -4.28 9.14
C SER A 28 2.72 -5.79 8.89
N GLY A 29 3.69 -6.65 9.23
CA GLY A 29 3.54 -8.09 9.01
C GLY A 29 2.67 -8.82 10.04
N THR A 30 2.39 -8.22 11.20
CA THR A 30 1.45 -8.74 12.20
C THR A 30 0.62 -7.62 12.81
N TRP A 31 -0.57 -7.99 13.33
CA TRP A 31 -1.46 -7.02 13.97
C TRP A 31 -0.81 -6.39 15.21
N GLU A 32 -0.13 -7.16 16.06
CA GLU A 32 0.48 -6.63 17.28
C GLU A 32 1.65 -5.67 17.00
N ALA A 33 2.35 -5.83 15.88
CA ALA A 33 3.53 -5.02 15.53
C ALA A 33 3.17 -3.70 14.82
N GLY A 34 1.99 -3.63 14.20
CA GLY A 34 1.69 -2.51 13.30
C GLY A 34 0.22 -2.33 12.96
N ALA A 35 -0.70 -2.57 13.91
CA ALA A 35 -2.16 -2.46 13.71
C ALA A 35 -2.61 -1.23 12.90
N GLY A 36 -2.01 -0.06 13.13
CA GLY A 36 -2.32 1.17 12.39
C GLY A 36 -1.94 1.11 10.90
N ALA A 37 -0.73 0.62 10.59
CA ALA A 37 -0.28 0.45 9.22
C ALA A 37 -1.05 -0.68 8.51
N VAL A 38 -1.32 -1.78 9.21
CA VAL A 38 -2.13 -2.90 8.70
C VAL A 38 -3.57 -2.46 8.38
N ALA A 39 -4.19 -1.65 9.25
CA ALA A 39 -5.52 -1.11 8.99
C ALA A 39 -5.54 -0.18 7.77
N ALA A 40 -4.54 0.70 7.63
CA ALA A 40 -4.41 1.58 6.49
C ALA A 40 -4.20 0.80 5.17
N GLU A 41 -3.35 -0.23 5.19
CA GLU A 41 -3.14 -1.14 4.05
C GLU A 41 -4.44 -1.83 3.63
N ASN A 42 -5.15 -2.43 4.59
CA ASN A 42 -6.42 -3.10 4.31
C ASN A 42 -7.47 -2.16 3.72
N GLN A 43 -7.52 -0.91 4.18
CA GLN A 43 -8.43 0.09 3.63
C GLN A 43 -8.05 0.48 2.20
N ALA A 44 -6.76 0.66 1.91
CA ALA A 44 -6.28 0.95 0.56
C ALA A 44 -6.58 -0.22 -0.41
N LEU A 45 -6.37 -1.46 0.04
CA LEU A 45 -6.67 -2.66 -0.74
C LEU A 45 -8.17 -2.82 -1.02
N ALA A 46 -9.02 -2.59 -0.02
CA ALA A 46 -10.47 -2.61 -0.19
C ALA A 46 -10.94 -1.53 -1.19
N TRP A 47 -10.35 -0.34 -1.12
CA TRP A 47 -10.61 0.74 -2.08
C TRP A 47 -10.19 0.33 -3.51
N LEU A 48 -8.98 -0.22 -3.69
CA LEU A 48 -8.52 -0.72 -4.98
C LEU A 48 -9.40 -1.85 -5.53
N ALA A 49 -9.78 -2.82 -4.70
CA ALA A 49 -10.69 -3.90 -5.07
C ALA A 49 -12.06 -3.37 -5.53
N SER A 50 -12.57 -2.32 -4.86
CA SER A 50 -13.82 -1.66 -5.26
C SER A 50 -13.71 -0.99 -6.64
N LEU A 51 -12.56 -0.37 -6.95
CA LEU A 51 -12.31 0.25 -8.26
C LEU A 51 -12.16 -0.79 -9.37
N ALA A 52 -11.59 -1.97 -9.06
CA ALA A 52 -11.46 -3.09 -9.99
C ALA A 52 -12.78 -3.86 -10.20
N GLY A 53 -13.85 -3.54 -9.45
CA GLY A 53 -15.14 -4.23 -9.53
C GLY A 53 -15.10 -5.65 -8.94
N TRP A 54 -14.18 -5.94 -8.03
CA TRP A 54 -14.04 -7.24 -7.41
C TRP A 54 -15.08 -7.46 -6.29
N PRO A 55 -15.45 -8.73 -6.01
CA PRO A 55 -16.40 -9.04 -4.94
C PRO A 55 -15.83 -8.63 -3.58
N ALA A 56 -16.71 -8.33 -2.61
CA ALA A 56 -16.32 -7.89 -1.26
C ALA A 56 -15.51 -8.94 -0.47
N THR A 57 -15.48 -10.19 -0.94
CA THR A 57 -14.65 -11.28 -0.39
C THR A 57 -13.25 -11.32 -0.97
N ALA A 58 -12.91 -10.44 -1.92
CA ALA A 58 -11.57 -10.35 -2.49
C ALA A 58 -10.60 -9.79 -1.44
N GLY A 59 -9.49 -10.50 -1.24
CA GLY A 59 -8.38 -10.07 -0.38
C GLY A 59 -7.19 -9.57 -1.20
N GLY A 60 -6.19 -9.03 -0.51
CA GLY A 60 -4.93 -8.60 -1.09
C GLY A 60 -3.85 -8.49 -0.03
N VAL A 61 -2.62 -8.22 -0.49
CA VAL A 61 -1.45 -7.96 0.37
C VAL A 61 -0.54 -6.98 -0.37
N SER A 62 0.12 -6.08 0.36
CA SER A 62 1.15 -5.21 -0.21
C SER A 62 2.48 -5.93 -0.36
N PHE A 63 3.13 -5.70 -1.50
CA PHE A 63 4.50 -6.15 -1.75
C PHE A 63 5.45 -4.95 -1.83
N PRO A 64 6.73 -5.09 -1.42
CA PRO A 64 7.74 -4.05 -1.58
C PRO A 64 7.91 -3.58 -3.02
N GLU A 65 7.63 -4.47 -3.98
CA GLU A 65 7.75 -4.21 -5.40
C GLU A 65 6.72 -5.02 -6.18
N ALA A 66 6.28 -4.47 -7.31
CA ALA A 66 5.22 -5.07 -8.12
C ALA A 66 5.56 -6.47 -8.66
N ARG A 67 6.85 -6.78 -8.88
CA ARG A 67 7.29 -8.09 -9.40
C ARG A 67 6.93 -9.24 -8.47
N LEU A 68 6.85 -9.01 -7.17
CA LEU A 68 6.56 -10.08 -6.21
C LEU A 68 5.09 -10.51 -6.20
N GLY A 69 4.20 -9.74 -6.85
CA GLY A 69 2.77 -10.00 -6.90
C GLY A 69 2.22 -10.48 -8.25
N ILE A 70 3.08 -10.86 -9.22
CA ILE A 70 2.68 -11.36 -10.56
C ILE A 70 2.99 -12.84 -10.77
#